data_AF-A0A0Q9WB19-F1
#
_entry.id   AF-A0A0Q9WB19-F1
#
_cell.length_a   1.000
_cell.length_b   1.000
_cell.length_c   1.000
_cell.angle_alpha   90.00
_cell.angle_beta   90.00
_cell.angle_gamma   90.00
#
_symmetry.space_group_name_H-M   'P 1'
#
loop_
_entity.id
_entity.type
_entity.pdbx_description
1 polymer ?
#
loop_
_entity_poly.entity_id
_entity_poly.type
_entity_poly.pdbx_seq_one_letter_code
_entity_poly.pdbx_strand_id
1 'polypeptide(L)'
;MSEPPRGLPQTVRGYYLQIRADPSERNNIPAAIFFVLAFISFCIYVNVMWLRRHFPYNWVACSAIALMLTLGNGFILIEQDEEDLLVVLEIISLMVVFLLLGSWLPSRFSALLYIGFVWLIVAVLTISILLIVWACSEDENDLPPYVVHGVLWICMCPLLMFQGQVINGLLWNLKPIFDIPICSVLLLINYLACYAYVDATQDIIFALQIASSSNKRVLSRGFANM
;
A
#
# COMPACT_ATOMS: atom_id res chain seq x y z
N MET A 1 -2.71 36.22 -4.01
CA MET A 1 -3.95 35.65 -3.45
C MET A 1 -4.84 35.24 -4.61
N SER A 2 -5.00 33.95 -4.87
CA SER A 2 -5.88 33.43 -5.93
C SER A 2 -7.19 32.92 -5.32
N GLU A 3 -8.32 33.40 -5.83
CA GLU A 3 -9.67 32.90 -5.49
C GLU A 3 -9.83 31.44 -5.95
N PRO A 4 -10.60 30.62 -5.22
CA PRO A 4 -10.95 29.28 -5.68
C PRO A 4 -11.73 29.35 -7.00
N PRO A 5 -11.59 28.35 -7.91
CA PRO A 5 -12.31 28.32 -9.18
C PRO A 5 -13.82 28.43 -8.96
N ARG A 6 -14.47 29.41 -9.60
CA ARG A 6 -15.93 29.56 -9.52
C ARG A 6 -16.59 28.42 -10.29
N GLY A 7 -17.53 27.71 -9.64
CA GLY A 7 -18.31 26.62 -10.24
C GLY A 7 -18.05 25.22 -9.66
N LEU A 8 -17.20 25.09 -8.63
CA LEU A 8 -17.05 23.82 -7.91
C LEU A 8 -18.32 23.50 -7.09
N PRO A 9 -18.77 22.22 -7.06
CA PRO A 9 -19.82 21.77 -6.16
C PRO A 9 -19.50 22.15 -4.71
N GLN A 10 -20.51 22.46 -3.90
CA GLN A 10 -20.31 22.94 -2.52
C GLN A 10 -19.49 21.97 -1.66
N THR A 11 -19.63 20.66 -1.87
CA THR A 11 -18.83 19.62 -1.23
C THR A 11 -17.35 19.73 -1.57
N VAL A 12 -17.02 19.93 -2.86
CA VAL A 12 -15.64 20.08 -3.33
C VAL A 12 -15.03 21.40 -2.87
N ARG A 13 -15.84 22.46 -2.73
CA ARG A 13 -15.40 23.75 -2.20
C ARG A 13 -15.07 23.68 -0.71
N GLY A 14 -15.84 22.91 0.07
CA GLY A 14 -15.55 22.62 1.47
C GLY A 14 -14.22 21.90 1.63
N TYR A 15 -14.01 20.84 0.84
CA TYR A 15 -12.77 20.07 0.80
C TYR A 15 -11.55 20.93 0.41
N TYR A 16 -11.69 21.78 -0.61
CA TYR A 16 -10.64 22.72 -1.03
C TYR A 16 -10.23 23.74 0.03
N LEU A 17 -11.18 24.17 0.86
CA LEU A 17 -10.91 25.11 1.95
C LEU A 17 -10.32 24.42 3.17
N GLN A 18 -10.69 23.15 3.40
CA GLN A 18 -10.16 22.30 4.48
C GLN A 18 -8.70 21.93 4.23
N ILE A 19 -8.35 21.45 3.02
CA ILE A 19 -6.95 21.16 2.60
C ILE A 19 -6.03 22.38 2.76
N ARG A 20 -6.56 23.59 2.59
CA ARG A 20 -5.78 24.84 2.60
C ARG A 20 -5.56 25.43 4.00
N ALA A 21 -6.33 24.99 4.99
CA ALA A 21 -6.28 25.51 6.36
C ALA A 21 -5.48 24.62 7.31
N ASP A 22 -5.02 23.45 6.84
CA ASP A 22 -4.49 22.41 7.70
C ASP A 22 -3.02 22.64 8.07
N PRO A 23 -2.63 22.55 9.35
CA PRO A 23 -1.24 22.54 9.79
C PRO A 23 -0.42 21.36 9.24
N SER A 24 -1.08 20.35 8.65
CA SER A 24 -0.49 19.17 8.01
C SER A 24 0.55 19.51 6.93
N GLU A 25 0.37 20.62 6.19
CA GLU A 25 1.30 21.05 5.12
C GLU A 25 2.73 21.30 5.64
N ARG A 26 2.88 21.67 6.92
CA ARG A 26 4.18 21.97 7.54
C ARG A 26 4.94 20.72 7.97
N ASN A 27 4.23 19.66 8.35
CA ASN A 27 4.80 18.36 8.72
C ASN A 27 5.06 17.46 7.49
N ASN A 28 4.43 17.76 6.35
CA ASN A 28 4.63 17.04 5.10
C ASN A 28 6.03 17.25 4.48
N ILE A 29 6.64 18.42 4.67
CA ILE A 29 7.99 18.72 4.17
C ILE A 29 9.07 17.84 4.84
N PRO A 30 9.18 17.78 6.19
CA PRO A 30 10.16 16.91 6.83
C PRO A 30 9.88 15.43 6.52
N ALA A 31 8.62 15.00 6.47
CA ALA A 31 8.26 13.65 6.06
C ALA A 31 8.81 13.31 4.66
N ALA A 32 8.54 14.18 3.68
CA ALA A 32 9.01 14.00 2.31
C ALA A 32 10.54 13.95 2.22
N ILE A 33 11.26 14.80 2.96
CA ILE A 33 12.73 14.79 3.00
C ILE A 33 13.24 13.44 3.51
N PHE A 34 12.68 12.94 4.62
CA PHE A 34 13.08 11.64 5.17
C PHE A 34 12.79 10.48 4.20
N PHE A 35 11.64 10.46 3.54
CA PHE A 35 11.32 9.43 2.54
C PHE A 35 12.25 9.48 1.33
N VAL A 36 12.54 10.67 0.79
CA VAL A 36 13.44 10.83 -0.36
C VAL A 36 14.87 10.41 0.01
N LEU A 37 15.37 10.83 1.17
CA LEU A 37 16.70 10.43 1.66
C LEU A 37 16.78 8.93 1.92
N ALA A 38 15.74 8.33 2.50
CA ALA A 38 15.66 6.89 2.70
C ALA A 38 15.68 6.14 1.37
N PHE A 39 14.92 6.60 0.37
CA PHE A 39 14.84 5.97 -0.95
C PHE A 39 16.18 6.06 -1.69
N ILE A 40 16.82 7.23 -1.71
CA ILE A 40 18.16 7.41 -2.30
C ILE A 40 19.17 6.49 -1.61
N SER A 41 19.16 6.47 -0.26
CA SER A 41 20.05 5.62 0.54
C SER A 41 19.80 4.14 0.25
N PHE A 42 18.54 3.72 0.11
CA PHE A 42 18.15 2.37 -0.26
C PHE A 42 18.64 2.01 -1.67
N CYS A 43 18.45 2.88 -2.66
CA CYS A 43 18.95 2.67 -4.02
C CYS A 43 20.48 2.51 -4.04
N ILE A 44 21.22 3.36 -3.31
CA ILE A 44 22.67 3.23 -3.19
C ILE A 44 23.02 1.89 -2.54
N TYR A 45 22.38 1.56 -1.42
CA TYR A 45 22.63 0.33 -0.66
C TYR A 45 22.40 -0.94 -1.50
N VAL A 46 21.30 -1.02 -2.26
CA VAL A 46 20.97 -2.17 -3.12
C VAL A 46 22.01 -2.37 -4.23
N ASN A 47 22.54 -1.28 -4.79
CA ASN A 47 23.49 -1.32 -5.90
C ASN A 47 24.94 -1.53 -5.44
N VAL A 48 25.30 -1.12 -4.22
CA VAL A 48 26.66 -1.28 -3.69
C VAL A 48 26.81 -2.67 -3.03
N MET A 49 27.13 -3.66 -3.87
CA MET A 49 27.33 -5.07 -3.45
C MET A 49 28.34 -5.24 -2.31
N TRP A 50 29.36 -4.37 -2.24
CA TRP A 50 30.36 -4.39 -1.18
C TRP A 50 29.73 -4.12 0.20
N LEU A 51 28.89 -3.09 0.30
CA LEU A 51 28.22 -2.69 1.53
C LEU A 51 27.24 -3.76 2.01
N ARG A 52 26.56 -4.43 1.07
CA ARG A 52 25.61 -5.51 1.36
C ARG A 52 26.27 -6.76 1.97
N ARG A 53 27.50 -7.06 1.55
CA ARG A 53 28.22 -8.27 1.96
C ARG A 53 29.10 -8.08 3.21
N HIS A 54 29.29 -6.85 3.68
CA HIS A 54 30.14 -6.57 4.84
C HIS A 54 29.32 -6.43 6.13
N PHE A 55 29.49 -7.42 7.01
CA PHE A 55 29.01 -7.34 8.39
C PHE A 55 29.99 -6.51 9.24
N PRO A 56 29.53 -5.61 10.15
CA PRO A 56 28.13 -5.31 10.50
C PRO A 56 27.52 -4.15 9.72
N TYR A 57 28.23 -3.59 8.74
CA TYR A 57 27.82 -2.37 8.03
C TYR A 57 26.47 -2.49 7.30
N ASN A 58 26.14 -3.69 6.80
CA ASN A 58 24.83 -3.96 6.19
C ASN A 58 23.66 -3.74 7.16
N TRP A 59 23.79 -4.18 8.42
CA TRP A 59 22.78 -3.95 9.45
C TRP A 59 22.65 -2.47 9.80
N VAL A 60 23.78 -1.77 9.96
CA VAL A 60 23.78 -0.33 10.26
C VAL A 60 23.10 0.47 9.14
N ALA A 61 23.43 0.18 7.88
CA ALA A 61 22.82 0.82 6.73
C ALA A 61 21.30 0.56 6.66
N CYS A 62 20.88 -0.70 6.84
CA CYS A 62 19.46 -1.06 6.87
C CYS A 62 18.70 -0.42 8.03
N SER A 63 19.27 -0.39 9.23
CA SER A 63 18.67 0.28 10.39
C SER A 63 18.58 1.79 10.19
N ALA A 64 19.56 2.43 9.55
CA ALA A 64 19.50 3.85 9.21
C ALA A 64 18.39 4.15 8.20
N ILE A 65 18.26 3.31 7.15
CA ILE A 65 17.16 3.41 6.19
C ILE A 65 15.81 3.23 6.89
N ALA A 66 15.68 2.18 7.71
CA ALA A 66 14.46 1.92 8.47
C ALA A 66 14.11 3.08 9.39
N LEU A 67 15.08 3.64 10.11
CA LEU A 67 14.88 4.81 10.96
C LEU A 67 14.39 6.02 10.16
N MET A 68 15.00 6.31 9.00
CA MET A 68 14.55 7.40 8.14
C MET A 68 13.11 7.20 7.66
N LEU A 69 12.75 5.97 7.24
CA LEU A 69 11.38 5.63 6.85
C LEU A 69 10.39 5.78 8.02
N THR A 70 10.74 5.27 9.19
CA THR A 70 9.88 5.36 10.39
C THR A 70 9.74 6.80 10.87
N LEU A 71 10.80 7.62 10.83
CA LEU A 71 10.72 9.04 11.15
C LEU A 71 9.84 9.77 10.14
N GLY A 72 10.00 9.50 8.85
CA GLY A 72 9.14 10.05 7.79
C GLY A 72 7.66 9.74 8.05
N ASN A 73 7.36 8.49 8.40
CA ASN A 73 6.02 8.07 8.79
C ASN A 73 5.55 8.77 10.07
N GLY A 74 6.41 8.86 11.10
CA GLY A 74 6.09 9.51 12.37
C GLY A 74 5.71 10.98 12.23
N PHE A 75 6.27 11.70 11.27
CA PHE A 75 5.86 13.09 10.98
C PHE A 75 4.47 13.19 10.32
N ILE A 76 4.02 12.14 9.63
CA ILE A 76 2.66 12.04 9.07
C ILE A 76 1.67 11.64 10.18
N LEU A 77 2.07 10.73 11.07
CA LEU A 77 1.19 10.15 12.09
C LEU A 77 0.78 11.05 13.27
N ILE A 78 1.34 12.25 13.42
CA ILE A 78 1.06 13.13 14.58
C ILE A 78 -0.43 13.55 14.65
N GLU A 79 -1.20 13.37 13.58
CA GLU A 79 -2.61 13.78 13.46
C GLU A 79 -3.62 12.61 13.49
N GLN A 80 -3.22 11.37 13.79
CA GLN A 80 -4.08 10.19 13.60
C GLN A 80 -5.20 9.98 14.64
N ASP A 81 -6.35 9.53 14.14
CA ASP A 81 -7.58 9.21 14.89
C ASP A 81 -7.61 7.73 15.33
N GLU A 82 -8.55 7.35 16.22
CA GLU A 82 -8.68 5.98 16.74
C GLU A 82 -8.94 4.91 15.65
N GLU A 83 -9.53 5.30 14.52
CA GLU A 83 -9.84 4.43 13.38
C GLU A 83 -8.57 3.91 12.67
N ASP A 84 -7.48 4.66 12.76
CA ASP A 84 -6.20 4.32 12.13
C ASP A 84 -5.53 3.10 12.76
N LEU A 85 -5.82 2.82 14.03
CA LEU A 85 -5.32 1.64 14.73
C LEU A 85 -5.87 0.35 14.11
N LEU A 86 -7.15 0.36 13.69
CA LEU A 86 -7.79 -0.78 13.04
C LEU A 86 -7.17 -1.04 11.67
N VAL A 87 -6.85 0.02 10.92
CA VAL A 87 -6.14 -0.06 9.63
C VAL A 87 -4.75 -0.67 9.80
N VAL A 88 -3.98 -0.18 10.77
CA VAL A 88 -2.64 -0.73 11.05
C VAL A 88 -2.72 -2.21 11.43
N LEU A 89 -3.71 -2.59 12.24
CA LEU A 89 -3.93 -3.98 12.63
C LEU A 89 -4.35 -4.84 11.44
N GLU A 90 -5.22 -4.35 10.55
CA GLU A 90 -5.60 -5.02 9.32
C GLU A 90 -4.35 -5.33 8.48
N ILE A 91 -3.51 -4.33 8.20
CA ILE A 91 -2.32 -4.49 7.37
C ILE A 91 -1.34 -5.48 7.98
N ILE A 92 -1.05 -5.35 9.28
CA ILE A 92 -0.12 -6.27 9.97
C ILE A 92 -0.68 -7.69 9.94
N SER A 93 -1.97 -7.87 10.21
CA SER A 93 -2.60 -9.20 10.19
C SER A 93 -2.53 -9.84 8.80
N LEU A 94 -2.79 -9.07 7.75
CA LEU A 94 -2.71 -9.49 6.36
C LEU A 94 -1.28 -9.87 5.97
N MET A 95 -0.30 -9.05 6.34
CA MET A 95 1.11 -9.34 6.12
C MET A 95 1.53 -10.64 6.80
N VAL A 96 1.16 -10.84 8.07
CA VAL A 96 1.47 -12.07 8.81
C VAL A 96 0.85 -13.29 8.12
N VAL A 97 -0.42 -13.23 7.75
CA VAL A 97 -1.11 -14.35 7.07
C VAL A 97 -0.43 -14.71 5.76
N PHE A 98 -0.14 -13.73 4.90
CA PHE A 98 0.50 -14.00 3.61
C PHE A 98 1.96 -14.42 3.73
N LEU A 99 2.71 -13.92 4.70
CA LEU A 99 4.07 -14.38 4.98
C LEU A 99 4.08 -15.82 5.53
N LEU A 100 3.12 -16.17 6.38
CA LEU A 100 2.94 -17.54 6.87
C LEU A 100 2.60 -18.49 5.72
N LEU A 101 1.66 -18.12 4.84
CA LEU A 101 1.36 -18.89 3.63
C LEU A 101 2.60 -19.01 2.72
N GLY A 102 3.36 -17.93 2.56
CA GLY A 102 4.62 -17.94 1.81
C GLY A 102 5.72 -18.80 2.44
N SER A 103 5.67 -19.06 3.74
CA SER A 103 6.64 -19.91 4.44
C SER A 103 6.43 -21.42 4.21
N TRP A 104 5.28 -21.79 3.67
CA TRP A 104 4.92 -23.18 3.40
C TRP A 104 4.89 -23.45 1.89
N LEU A 105 5.71 -24.40 1.43
CA LEU A 105 5.70 -24.86 0.05
C LEU A 105 5.47 -26.38 0.00
N PRO A 106 4.40 -26.87 -0.64
CA PRO A 106 4.18 -28.30 -0.80
C PRO A 106 5.31 -28.94 -1.62
N SER A 107 5.74 -30.14 -1.21
CA SER A 107 6.92 -30.84 -1.76
C SER A 107 6.89 -31.16 -3.26
N ARG A 108 5.74 -31.02 -3.92
CA ARG A 108 5.55 -31.29 -5.35
C ARG A 108 5.10 -30.08 -6.17
N PHE A 109 4.97 -28.91 -5.55
CA PHE A 109 4.53 -27.69 -6.23
C PHE A 109 5.72 -26.79 -6.56
N SER A 110 5.70 -26.18 -7.75
CA SER A 110 6.62 -25.09 -8.04
C SER A 110 6.18 -23.83 -7.27
N ALA A 111 7.14 -23.05 -6.82
CA ALA A 111 6.90 -21.89 -5.96
C ALA A 111 5.91 -20.88 -6.59
N LEU A 112 6.07 -20.62 -7.90
CA LEU A 112 5.21 -19.73 -8.67
C LEU A 112 3.80 -20.28 -8.89
N LEU A 113 3.64 -21.59 -9.12
CA LEU A 113 2.30 -22.19 -9.24
C LEU A 113 1.56 -22.15 -7.91
N TYR A 114 2.26 -22.39 -6.81
CA TYR A 114 1.67 -22.28 -5.48
C TYR A 114 1.20 -20.85 -5.19
N ILE A 115 2.02 -19.83 -5.49
CA ILE A 115 1.61 -18.42 -5.35
C ILE A 115 0.38 -18.12 -6.22
N GLY A 116 0.39 -18.52 -7.50
CA GLY A 116 -0.72 -18.27 -8.41
C GLY A 116 -2.02 -18.94 -7.94
N PHE A 117 -1.93 -20.16 -7.40
CA PHE A 117 -3.08 -20.89 -6.88
C PHE A 117 -3.68 -20.23 -5.63
N VAL A 118 -2.84 -19.87 -4.65
CA VAL A 118 -3.32 -19.19 -3.43
C VAL A 118 -3.86 -17.80 -3.77
N TRP A 119 -3.20 -17.06 -4.64
CA TRP A 119 -3.69 -15.77 -5.13
C TRP A 119 -5.08 -15.89 -5.75
N LEU A 120 -5.31 -16.89 -6.61
CA LEU A 120 -6.62 -17.13 -7.21
C LEU A 120 -7.69 -17.41 -6.14
N ILE A 121 -7.36 -18.19 -5.11
CA ILE A 121 -8.27 -18.44 -3.98
C ILE A 121 -8.59 -17.14 -3.26
N VAL A 122 -7.59 -16.32 -2.92
CA VAL A 122 -7.79 -15.03 -2.26
C VAL A 122 -8.64 -14.10 -3.13
N ALA A 123 -8.40 -14.05 -4.44
CA ALA A 123 -9.20 -13.24 -5.36
C ALA A 123 -10.67 -13.67 -5.38
N VAL A 124 -10.94 -14.97 -5.51
CA VAL A 124 -12.31 -15.51 -5.51
C VAL A 124 -13.01 -15.23 -4.18
N LEU A 125 -12.33 -15.46 -3.04
CA LEU A 125 -12.89 -15.17 -1.72
C LEU A 125 -13.19 -13.69 -1.55
N THR A 126 -12.26 -12.82 -1.94
CA THR A 126 -12.42 -11.36 -1.84
C THR A 126 -13.60 -10.89 -2.69
N ILE A 127 -13.70 -11.32 -3.94
CA ILE A 127 -14.83 -11.00 -4.82
C ILE A 127 -16.15 -11.52 -4.24
N SER A 128 -16.16 -12.74 -3.68
CA SER A 128 -17.37 -13.30 -3.07
C SER A 128 -17.83 -12.48 -1.85
N ILE A 129 -16.90 -12.07 -0.99
CA ILE A 129 -17.19 -11.19 0.16
C ILE A 129 -17.75 -9.85 -0.34
N LEU A 130 -17.13 -9.23 -1.35
CA LEU A 130 -17.61 -7.97 -1.91
C LEU A 130 -19.01 -8.09 -2.51
N LEU A 131 -19.34 -9.21 -3.17
CA LEU A 131 -20.69 -9.47 -3.68
C LEU A 131 -21.71 -9.62 -2.56
N ILE A 132 -21.33 -10.28 -1.45
CA ILE A 132 -22.20 -10.41 -0.27
C ILE A 132 -22.42 -9.03 0.37
N VAL A 133 -21.35 -8.25 0.55
CA VAL A 133 -21.44 -6.88 1.08
C VAL A 133 -22.34 -6.03 0.20
N TRP A 134 -22.18 -6.10 -1.13
CA TRP A 134 -23.05 -5.40 -2.06
C TRP A 134 -24.52 -5.84 -1.97
N ALA A 135 -24.79 -7.14 -1.82
CA ALA A 135 -26.15 -7.65 -1.69
C ALA A 135 -26.83 -7.30 -0.36
N CYS A 136 -26.03 -7.11 0.70
CA CYS A 136 -26.52 -6.80 2.05
C CYS A 136 -26.50 -5.30 2.38
N SER A 137 -25.81 -4.48 1.59
CA SER A 137 -25.71 -3.05 1.84
C SER A 137 -26.95 -2.32 1.29
N GLU A 138 -27.55 -1.49 2.15
CA GLU A 138 -28.69 -0.64 1.78
C GLU A 138 -28.23 0.72 1.19
N ASP A 139 -26.96 1.11 1.39
CA ASP A 139 -26.39 2.38 0.94
C ASP A 139 -25.24 2.14 -0.07
N GLU A 140 -25.39 2.69 -1.29
CA GLU A 140 -24.36 2.58 -2.33
C GLU A 140 -23.02 3.23 -1.94
N ASN A 141 -23.01 4.11 -0.92
CA ASN A 141 -21.80 4.78 -0.45
C ASN A 141 -20.90 3.92 0.45
N ASP A 142 -21.38 2.79 0.95
CA ASP A 142 -20.60 1.93 1.85
C ASP A 142 -19.67 0.98 1.09
N LEU A 143 -19.98 0.66 -0.17
CA LEU A 143 -19.22 -0.32 -0.97
C LEU A 143 -17.80 0.14 -1.40
N PRO A 144 -17.56 1.40 -1.82
CA PRO A 144 -16.27 1.82 -2.37
C PRO A 144 -15.06 1.60 -1.45
N PRO A 145 -15.10 1.88 -0.13
CA PRO A 145 -14.00 1.56 0.78
C PRO A 145 -13.64 0.06 0.77
N TYR A 146 -14.62 -0.84 0.85
CA TYR A 146 -14.36 -2.28 0.82
C TYR A 146 -13.72 -2.72 -0.50
N VAL A 147 -14.10 -2.11 -1.62
CA VAL A 147 -13.49 -2.40 -2.93
C VAL A 147 -12.01 -2.00 -2.94
N VAL A 148 -11.66 -0.83 -2.39
CA VAL A 148 -10.26 -0.38 -2.30
C VAL A 148 -9.43 -1.36 -1.46
N HIS A 149 -9.93 -1.76 -0.29
CA HIS A 149 -9.26 -2.76 0.56
C HIS A 149 -9.17 -4.13 -0.13
N GLY A 150 -10.23 -4.58 -0.79
CA GLY A 150 -10.22 -5.83 -1.56
C GLY A 150 -9.17 -5.85 -2.67
N VAL A 151 -8.99 -4.72 -3.37
CA VAL A 151 -7.91 -4.58 -4.37
C VAL A 151 -6.54 -4.70 -3.72
N LEU A 152 -6.33 -4.07 -2.55
CA LEU A 152 -5.08 -4.20 -1.80
C LEU A 152 -4.79 -5.68 -1.48
N TRP A 153 -5.79 -6.42 -0.99
CA TRP A 153 -5.63 -7.83 -0.64
C TRP A 153 -5.20 -8.68 -1.84
N ILE A 154 -5.85 -8.48 -2.99
CA ILE A 154 -5.55 -9.21 -4.23
C ILE A 154 -4.15 -8.88 -4.74
N CYS A 155 -3.74 -7.61 -4.69
CA CYS A 155 -2.44 -7.16 -5.18
C CYS A 155 -1.28 -7.55 -4.25
N MET A 156 -1.48 -7.49 -2.93
CA MET A 156 -0.43 -7.74 -1.95
C MET A 156 -0.20 -9.24 -1.69
N CYS A 157 -1.22 -10.07 -1.87
CA CYS A 157 -1.12 -11.53 -1.72
C CYS A 157 0.10 -12.15 -2.45
N PRO A 158 0.26 -12.00 -3.78
CA PRO A 158 1.37 -12.64 -4.49
C PRO A 158 2.72 -12.03 -4.11
N LEU A 159 2.75 -10.72 -3.81
CA LEU A 159 3.96 -9.99 -3.45
C LEU A 159 4.52 -10.47 -2.10
N LEU A 160 3.66 -10.53 -1.08
CA LEU A 160 4.05 -10.94 0.27
C LEU A 160 4.33 -12.43 0.36
N MET A 161 3.58 -13.27 -0.36
CA MET A 161 3.89 -14.70 -0.46
C MET A 161 5.24 -14.94 -1.14
N PHE A 162 5.53 -14.25 -2.24
CA PHE A 162 6.82 -14.33 -2.92
C PHE A 162 7.95 -13.92 -1.98
N GLN A 163 7.78 -12.82 -1.26
CA GLN A 163 8.76 -12.38 -0.27
C GLN A 163 8.95 -13.40 0.86
N GLY A 164 7.87 -14.00 1.36
CA GLY A 164 7.92 -15.09 2.34
C GLY A 164 8.73 -16.29 1.85
N GLN A 165 8.56 -16.70 0.58
CA GLN A 165 9.33 -17.79 -0.02
C GLN A 165 10.81 -17.44 -0.18
N VAL A 166 11.13 -16.20 -0.58
CA VAL A 166 12.51 -15.72 -0.71
C VAL A 166 13.21 -15.73 0.65
N ILE A 167 12.57 -15.20 1.70
CA ILE A 167 13.11 -15.15 3.06
C ILE A 167 13.42 -16.56 3.59
N ASN A 168 12.53 -17.51 3.32
CA ASN A 168 12.70 -18.90 3.76
C ASN A 168 13.66 -19.72 2.86
N GLY A 169 14.11 -19.15 1.74
CA GLY A 169 15.00 -19.82 0.78
C GLY A 169 14.31 -20.90 -0.06
N LEU A 170 12.98 -20.88 -0.15
CA LEU A 170 12.18 -21.90 -0.85
C LEU A 170 12.27 -21.78 -2.38
N LEU A 171 12.57 -20.60 -2.90
CA LEU A 171 12.65 -20.35 -4.35
C LEU A 171 13.93 -20.95 -4.97
N TRP A 172 15.06 -20.87 -4.26
CA TRP A 172 16.38 -21.27 -4.77
C TRP A 172 17.08 -22.32 -3.90
N ASN A 173 16.38 -22.92 -2.93
CA ASN A 173 16.93 -23.85 -1.93
C ASN A 173 18.12 -23.27 -1.12
N LEU A 174 18.24 -21.94 -1.07
CA LEU A 174 19.33 -21.20 -0.43
C LEU A 174 18.73 -20.12 0.44
N LYS A 175 19.00 -20.19 1.75
CA LYS A 175 18.58 -19.15 2.68
C LYS A 175 19.43 -17.89 2.45
N PRO A 176 18.81 -16.70 2.31
CA PRO A 176 19.50 -15.45 2.06
C PRO A 176 20.16 -14.88 3.32
N ILE A 177 21.12 -15.60 3.93
CA ILE A 177 21.69 -15.25 5.25
C ILE A 177 22.29 -13.83 5.26
N PHE A 178 22.98 -13.44 4.19
CA PHE A 178 23.58 -12.10 4.06
C PHE A 178 22.57 -11.02 3.68
N ASP A 179 21.42 -11.41 3.14
CA ASP A 179 20.37 -10.51 2.67
C ASP A 179 19.20 -10.41 3.68
N ILE A 180 19.36 -10.95 4.90
CA ILE A 180 18.37 -10.77 5.99
C ILE A 180 18.06 -9.28 6.24
N PRO A 181 19.05 -8.36 6.35
CA PRO A 181 18.77 -6.95 6.64
C PRO A 181 17.97 -6.27 5.51
N ILE A 182 18.27 -6.60 4.25
CA ILE A 182 17.54 -6.04 3.11
C ILE A 182 16.12 -6.59 3.03
N CYS A 183 15.92 -7.88 3.34
CA CYS A 183 14.58 -8.47 3.44
C CYS A 183 13.73 -7.77 4.51
N SER A 184 14.30 -7.43 5.67
CA SER A 184 13.61 -6.67 6.72
C SER A 184 13.22 -5.26 6.29
N VAL A 185 14.10 -4.54 5.59
CA VAL A 185 13.78 -3.21 5.05
C VAL A 185 12.70 -3.29 3.97
N LEU A 186 12.76 -4.28 3.09
CA LEU A 186 11.71 -4.51 2.09
C LEU A 186 10.35 -4.81 2.73
N LEU A 187 10.31 -5.57 3.84
CA LEU A 187 9.07 -5.78 4.61
C LEU A 187 8.53 -4.46 5.16
N LEU A 188 9.39 -3.60 5.72
CA LEU A 188 8.99 -2.28 6.21
C LEU A 188 8.44 -1.40 5.08
N ILE A 189 9.08 -1.41 3.90
CA ILE A 189 8.59 -0.68 2.72
C ILE A 189 7.22 -1.20 2.29
N ASN A 190 7.02 -2.51 2.28
CA ASN A 190 5.72 -3.11 1.93
C ASN A 190 4.63 -2.72 2.95
N TYR A 191 4.95 -2.72 4.24
CA TYR A 191 4.06 -2.23 5.29
C TYR A 191 3.67 -0.77 5.04
N LEU A 192 4.65 0.12 4.83
CA LEU A 192 4.41 1.54 4.58
C LEU A 192 3.61 1.78 3.29
N ALA A 193 3.84 0.98 2.25
CA ALA A 193 3.08 1.06 1.01
C ALA A 193 1.62 0.62 1.20
N CYS A 194 1.37 -0.45 1.97
CA CYS A 194 0.01 -0.86 2.32
C CYS A 194 -0.68 0.21 3.16
N TYR A 195 0.02 0.75 4.16
CA TYR A 195 -0.49 1.81 5.03
C TYR A 195 -0.86 3.07 4.24
N ALA A 196 0.05 3.58 3.41
CA ALA A 196 -0.23 4.73 2.56
C ALA A 196 -1.37 4.47 1.56
N TYR A 197 -1.53 3.24 1.08
CA TYR A 197 -2.64 2.89 0.18
C TYR A 197 -4.00 2.89 0.90
N VAL A 198 -4.07 2.36 2.13
CA VAL A 198 -5.31 2.37 2.91
C VAL A 198 -5.63 3.79 3.39
N ASP A 199 -4.63 4.54 3.84
CA ASP A 199 -4.77 5.95 4.22
C ASP A 199 -5.33 6.79 3.05
N ALA A 200 -4.87 6.54 1.83
CA ALA A 200 -5.37 7.18 0.60
C ALA A 200 -6.75 6.68 0.12
N THR A 201 -7.47 5.86 0.89
CA THR A 201 -8.74 5.25 0.45
C THR A 201 -9.77 6.30 0.01
N GLN A 202 -9.95 7.38 0.77
CA GLN A 202 -10.91 8.44 0.44
C GLN A 202 -10.52 9.19 -0.85
N ASP A 203 -9.22 9.48 -1.03
CA ASP A 203 -8.70 10.12 -2.23
C ASP A 203 -8.87 9.22 -3.47
N ILE A 204 -8.66 7.91 -3.33
CA ILE A 204 -8.86 6.92 -4.39
C ILE A 204 -10.34 6.87 -4.78
N ILE A 205 -11.26 6.81 -3.80
CA ILE A 205 -12.70 6.80 -4.04
C ILE A 205 -13.11 8.07 -4.77
N PHE A 206 -12.66 9.23 -4.31
CA PHE A 206 -12.95 10.52 -4.94
C PHE A 206 -12.44 10.58 -6.39
N ALA A 207 -11.21 10.13 -6.64
CA ALA A 207 -10.63 10.07 -7.98
C ALA A 207 -11.43 9.13 -8.90
N LEU A 208 -11.86 7.97 -8.41
CA LEU A 208 -12.71 7.03 -9.15
C LEU A 208 -14.09 7.62 -9.47
N GLN A 209 -14.69 8.35 -8.52
CA GLN A 209 -15.97 9.04 -8.75
C GLN A 209 -15.85 10.13 -9.83
N ILE A 210 -14.77 10.93 -9.79
CA ILE A 210 -14.50 11.92 -10.84
C ILE A 210 -14.32 11.24 -12.20
N ALA A 211 -13.50 10.19 -12.27
CA ALA A 211 -13.25 9.45 -13.50
C ALA A 211 -14.54 8.84 -14.08
N SER A 212 -15.37 8.24 -13.22
CA SER A 212 -16.68 7.69 -13.59
C SER A 212 -17.64 8.76 -14.11
N SER A 213 -17.72 9.91 -13.43
CA SER A 213 -18.58 11.02 -13.85
C SER A 213 -18.14 11.65 -15.18
N SER A 214 -16.83 11.70 -15.44
CA SER A 214 -16.25 12.16 -16.70
C SER A 214 -16.58 11.19 -17.85
N ASN A 215 -16.42 9.88 -17.63
CA ASN A 215 -16.77 8.86 -18.60
C ASN A 215 -18.26 8.85 -18.93
N LYS A 216 -19.15 9.03 -17.94
CA LYS A 216 -20.60 9.16 -18.18
C LYS A 216 -20.93 10.37 -19.08
N ARG A 217 -20.21 11.49 -18.94
CA ARG A 217 -20.38 12.68 -19.80
C ARG A 217 -19.84 12.48 -21.23
N VAL A 218 -18.75 11.72 -21.38
CA VAL A 218 -18.20 11.40 -22.71
C VAL A 218 -19.13 10.44 -23.45
N LEU A 219 -19.63 9.40 -22.77
CA LEU A 219 -20.62 8.48 -23.32
C LEU A 219 -21.93 9.18 -23.68
N SER A 220 -22.46 10.04 -22.82
CA SER A 220 -23.71 10.76 -23.12
C SER A 220 -23.58 11.72 -24.30
N ARG A 221 -22.41 12.35 -24.49
CA ARG A 221 -22.12 13.18 -25.69
C ARG A 221 -21.89 12.34 -26.95
N GLY A 222 -21.33 11.15 -26.82
CA GLY A 222 -21.19 10.19 -27.92
C GLY A 222 -22.55 9.71 -28.43
N PHE A 223 -23.50 9.45 -27.53
CA PHE A 223 -24.88 9.06 -27.89
C PHE A 223 -25.74 10.23 -28.37
N ALA A 224 -25.51 11.47 -27.92
CA ALA A 224 -26.25 12.64 -28.40
C ALA A 224 -25.83 13.12 -29.80
N ASN A 225 -24.67 12.64 -30.30
CA ASN A 225 -24.13 12.97 -31.61
C ASN A 225 -24.27 11.81 -32.63
N MET A 226 -24.98 10.74 -32.28
CA MET A 226 -25.47 9.70 -33.20
C MET A 226 -26.94 9.95 -33.49
#